data_AF-W1DGJ6-F1
#
_entry.id   AF-W1DGJ6-F1
#
_cell.length_a   1.000
_cell.length_b   1.000
_cell.length_c   1.000
_cell.angle_alpha   90.00
_cell.angle_beta   90.00
_cell.angle_gamma   90.00
#
_symmetry.space_group_name_H-M   'P 1'
#
loop_
_entity.id
_entity.type
_entity.pdbx_description
1 polymer ?
#
loop_
_entity_poly.entity_id
_entity_poly.type
_entity_poly.pdbx_seq_one_letter_code
_entity_poly.pdbx_strand_id
1 'polypeptide(L)'
;MQSVAVRLVVEREREIKAFVPEEYWEVDASTTTPGGDALPLQVTHKDDKPFRPVSRDETMAAVSLLEKASYSVLEREDKPTSSKPGAPFITSTLQQAASTRLGFGVKKTMMMAQRLYEAGHITYMRTDSTNLSQDALNMVRGYISDKFGKKISAG
;
A
#
# COMPACT_ATOMS: atom_id res chain seq x y z
N MET A 1 21.40 16.30 -15.18
CA MET A 1 20.64 15.25 -14.48
C MET A 1 20.95 15.17 -12.99
N GLN A 2 22.22 15.14 -12.54
CA GLN A 2 22.57 14.99 -11.12
C GLN A 2 22.05 16.13 -10.21
N SER A 3 22.08 17.38 -10.70
CA SER A 3 21.60 18.55 -9.94
C SER A 3 20.09 18.52 -9.63
N VAL A 4 19.26 17.94 -10.50
CA VAL A 4 17.80 17.84 -10.31
C VAL A 4 17.47 16.80 -9.23
N ALA A 5 18.17 15.66 -9.22
CA ALA A 5 17.97 14.64 -8.19
C ALA A 5 18.34 15.16 -6.78
N VAL A 6 19.46 15.87 -6.67
CA VAL A 6 19.88 16.50 -5.41
C VAL A 6 18.85 17.55 -4.98
N ARG A 7 18.32 18.34 -5.92
CA ARG A 7 17.28 19.33 -5.63
C ARG A 7 16.03 18.71 -5.01
N LEU A 8 15.53 17.59 -5.53
CA LEU A 8 14.35 16.91 -4.96
C LEU A 8 14.57 16.47 -3.51
N VAL A 9 15.75 15.96 -3.18
CA VAL A 9 16.10 15.58 -1.80
C VAL A 9 16.17 16.81 -0.89
N VAL A 10 16.78 17.89 -1.37
CA VAL A 10 16.88 19.16 -0.63
C VAL A 10 15.49 19.78 -0.39
N GLU A 11 14.59 19.73 -1.38
CA GLU A 11 13.22 20.23 -1.24
C GLU A 11 12.46 19.44 -0.17
N ARG A 12 12.50 18.10 -0.21
CA ARG A 12 11.89 17.27 0.84
C ARG A 12 12.48 17.53 2.23
N GLU A 13 13.79 17.73 2.33
CA GLU A 13 14.44 18.05 3.60
C GLU A 13 14.00 19.42 4.15
N ARG A 14 13.78 20.41 3.27
CA ARG A 14 13.24 21.72 3.66
C ARG A 14 11.80 21.62 4.13
N GLU A 15 10.97 20.81 3.46
CA GLU A 15 9.60 20.51 3.90
C GLU A 15 9.59 19.90 5.31
N ILE A 16 10.44 18.90 5.56
CA ILE A 16 10.57 18.25 6.87
C ILE A 16 11.01 19.26 7.95
N LYS A 17 11.99 20.12 7.66
CA LYS A 17 12.46 21.13 8.61
C LYS A 17 11.46 22.24 8.91
N ALA A 18 10.63 22.59 7.93
CA ALA A 18 9.58 23.59 8.08
C ALA A 18 8.29 23.03 8.69
N PHE A 19 8.19 21.70 8.83
CA PHE A 19 7.01 21.05 9.39
C PHE A 19 6.91 21.32 10.90
N VAL A 20 5.80 21.93 11.31
CA VAL A 20 5.42 22.11 12.71
C VAL A 20 4.31 21.10 13.02
N PRO A 21 4.58 20.04 13.82
CA PRO A 21 3.58 19.05 14.15
C PRO A 21 2.41 19.66 14.94
N GLU A 22 1.20 19.25 14.63
CA GLU A 22 -0.01 19.61 15.37
C GLU A 22 -0.55 18.38 16.11
N GLU A 23 -0.90 18.57 17.37
CA GLU A 23 -1.52 17.53 18.19
C GLU A 23 -2.95 17.24 17.70
N TYR A 24 -3.26 15.95 17.55
CA TYR A 24 -4.62 15.48 17.37
C TYR A 24 -4.75 14.08 17.95
N TRP A 25 -5.98 13.69 18.27
CA TRP A 25 -6.30 12.43 18.89
C TRP A 25 -7.31 11.65 18.07
N GLU A 26 -7.23 10.33 18.17
CA GLU A 26 -8.20 9.37 17.66
C GLU A 26 -8.77 8.59 18.85
N VAL A 27 -10.01 8.13 18.72
CA VAL A 27 -10.68 7.31 19.74
C VAL A 27 -11.20 6.05 19.09
N ASP A 28 -10.73 4.91 19.59
CA ASP A 28 -11.20 3.59 19.19
C ASP A 28 -12.08 2.99 20.28
N ALA A 29 -13.16 2.32 19.87
CA ALA A 29 -14.08 1.58 20.72
C ALA A 29 -13.97 0.08 20.43
N SER A 30 -13.67 -0.70 21.46
CA SER A 30 -13.71 -2.17 21.38
C SER A 30 -15.14 -2.64 21.68
N THR A 31 -15.88 -3.06 20.66
CA THR A 31 -17.26 -3.54 20.83
C THR A 31 -17.37 -5.04 20.56
N THR A 32 -18.52 -5.62 20.91
CA THR A 32 -18.85 -7.02 20.59
C THR A 32 -20.16 -7.07 19.82
N THR A 33 -20.24 -7.95 18.83
CA THR A 33 -21.49 -8.22 18.11
C THR A 33 -22.46 -8.98 19.00
N PRO A 34 -23.76 -9.06 18.65
CA PRO A 34 -24.70 -9.93 19.37
C PRO A 34 -24.28 -11.41 19.39
N GLY A 35 -23.43 -11.85 18.44
CA GLY A 35 -22.85 -13.19 18.40
C GLY A 35 -21.61 -13.38 19.29
N GLY A 36 -21.12 -12.32 19.93
CA GLY A 36 -19.92 -12.35 20.77
C GLY A 36 -18.61 -12.09 20.02
N ASP A 37 -18.65 -11.81 18.73
CA ASP A 37 -17.44 -11.49 17.95
C ASP A 37 -16.92 -10.10 18.27
N ALA A 38 -15.60 -9.93 18.35
CA ALA A 38 -14.99 -8.62 18.54
C ALA A 38 -15.17 -7.75 17.29
N LEU A 39 -15.61 -6.50 17.49
CA LEU A 39 -15.77 -5.50 16.44
C LEU A 39 -15.12 -4.18 16.90
N PRO A 40 -13.83 -3.94 16.57
CA PRO A 40 -13.21 -2.66 16.82
C PRO A 40 -13.78 -1.59 15.88
N LEU A 41 -14.08 -0.42 16.43
CA LEU A 41 -14.64 0.72 15.71
C LEU A 41 -13.78 1.95 15.99
N GLN A 42 -13.55 2.79 14.98
CA GLN A 42 -12.94 4.10 15.16
C GLN A 42 -14.03 5.18 15.12
N VAL A 43 -13.98 6.15 16.03
CA VAL A 43 -14.89 7.30 16.02
C VAL A 43 -14.51 8.22 14.86
N THR A 44 -15.42 8.39 13.91
CA THR A 44 -15.18 9.23 12.72
C THR A 44 -15.85 10.59 12.79
N HIS A 45 -17.01 10.70 13.46
CA HIS A 45 -17.82 11.92 13.50
C HIS A 45 -18.44 12.15 14.87
N LYS A 46 -18.69 13.43 15.18
CA LYS A 46 -19.52 13.89 16.30
C LYS A 46 -20.38 15.05 15.78
N ASP A 47 -21.70 14.98 15.99
CA ASP A 47 -22.66 16.01 15.54
C ASP A 47 -22.46 16.36 14.04
N ASP A 48 -22.37 15.32 13.19
CA ASP A 48 -22.13 15.40 11.74
C ASP A 48 -20.84 16.11 11.31
N LYS A 49 -19.89 16.34 12.23
CA LYS A 49 -18.58 16.91 11.95
C LYS A 49 -17.47 15.87 12.13
N PRO A 50 -16.37 15.95 11.33
CA PRO A 50 -15.22 15.07 11.53
C PRO A 50 -14.71 15.15 12.97
N PHE A 51 -14.56 13.99 13.59
CA PHE A 51 -14.05 13.87 14.94
C PHE A 51 -12.51 13.91 14.91
N ARG A 52 -11.93 15.04 15.31
CA ARG A 52 -10.48 15.24 15.40
C ARG A 52 -10.13 16.16 16.57
N PRO A 53 -10.29 15.71 17.83
CA PRO A 53 -9.95 16.52 18.99
C PRO A 53 -8.44 16.86 19.00
N VAL A 54 -8.13 18.08 19.45
CA VAL A 54 -6.75 18.63 19.43
C VAL A 54 -6.10 18.67 20.81
N SER A 55 -6.78 18.15 21.82
CA SER A 55 -6.27 18.10 23.19
C SER A 55 -6.80 16.88 23.96
N ARG A 56 -6.09 16.53 25.03
CA ARG A 56 -6.51 15.50 25.97
C ARG A 56 -7.89 15.78 26.58
N ASP A 57 -8.18 17.02 26.95
CA ASP A 57 -9.42 17.38 27.64
C ASP A 57 -10.64 17.19 26.73
N GLU A 58 -10.54 17.62 25.47
CA GLU A 58 -11.57 17.37 24.45
C GLU A 58 -11.79 15.87 24.22
N THR A 59 -10.69 15.11 24.17
CA THR A 59 -10.72 13.66 23.95
C THR A 59 -11.39 12.95 25.12
N MET A 60 -11.01 13.26 26.36
CA MET A 60 -11.59 12.63 27.56
C MET A 60 -13.06 13.01 27.76
N ALA A 61 -13.47 14.22 27.36
CA ALA A 61 -14.88 14.61 27.34
C ALA A 61 -15.68 13.75 26.35
N ALA A 62 -15.12 13.46 25.17
CA ALA A 62 -15.74 12.57 24.20
C ALA A 62 -15.81 11.11 24.72
N VAL A 63 -14.71 10.60 25.29
CA VAL A 63 -14.67 9.25 25.91
C VAL A 63 -15.76 9.09 26.98
N SER A 64 -15.89 10.07 27.87
CA SER A 64 -16.90 10.04 28.94
C SER A 64 -18.35 9.96 28.43
N LEU A 65 -18.61 10.49 27.22
CA LEU A 65 -19.91 10.36 26.56
C LEU A 65 -20.07 8.98 25.92
N LEU A 66 -19.02 8.49 25.25
CA LEU A 66 -18.99 7.21 24.56
C LEU A 66 -19.12 6.02 25.51
N GLU A 67 -18.50 6.06 26.69
CA GLU A 67 -18.64 5.02 27.72
C GLU A 67 -20.08 4.83 28.20
N LYS A 68 -20.91 5.87 28.11
CA LYS A 68 -22.33 5.86 28.49
C LYS A 68 -23.25 5.65 27.30
N ALA A 69 -22.71 5.67 26.09
CA ALA A 69 -23.49 5.55 24.87
C ALA A 69 -23.90 4.10 24.61
N SER A 70 -25.04 3.93 23.94
CA SER A 70 -25.45 2.65 23.37
C SER A 70 -25.06 2.64 21.89
N TYR A 71 -24.43 1.55 21.46
CA TYR A 71 -23.96 1.39 20.09
C TYR A 71 -24.96 0.56 19.29
N SER A 72 -25.27 1.03 18.08
CA SER A 72 -26.11 0.31 17.11
C SER A 72 -25.51 0.46 15.72
N VAL A 73 -25.64 -0.57 14.89
CA VAL A 73 -25.23 -0.51 13.48
C VAL A 73 -26.21 0.36 12.72
N LEU A 74 -25.74 1.48 12.19
CA LEU A 74 -26.54 2.39 11.35
C LEU A 74 -26.65 1.88 9.91
N GLU A 75 -25.55 1.39 9.36
CA GLU A 75 -25.46 0.90 7.98
C GLU A 75 -24.47 -0.26 7.91
N ARG A 76 -24.78 -1.24 7.07
CA ARG A 76 -23.85 -2.28 6.65
C ARG A 76 -23.91 -2.38 5.13
N GLU A 77 -22.75 -2.15 4.51
CA GLU A 77 -22.61 -2.24 3.06
C GLU A 77 -21.65 -3.37 2.69
N ASP A 78 -22.16 -4.36 1.97
CA ASP A 78 -21.36 -5.48 1.45
C ASP A 78 -21.12 -5.26 -0.06
N LYS A 79 -19.93 -4.77 -0.42
CA LYS A 79 -19.52 -4.53 -1.82
C LYS A 79 -18.41 -5.48 -2.25
N PRO A 80 -18.54 -6.21 -3.37
CA PRO A 80 -17.44 -6.98 -3.92
C PRO A 80 -16.34 -6.03 -4.41
N THR A 81 -15.11 -6.25 -3.98
CA THR A 81 -13.93 -5.51 -4.46
C THR A 81 -12.96 -6.46 -5.15
N SER A 82 -12.20 -5.96 -6.12
CA SER A 82 -11.19 -6.73 -6.83
C SER A 82 -9.92 -5.90 -7.00
N SER A 83 -8.77 -6.53 -6.80
CA SER A 83 -7.47 -5.93 -7.10
C SER A 83 -6.86 -6.57 -8.34
N LYS A 84 -6.32 -5.75 -9.23
CA LYS A 84 -5.64 -6.22 -10.44
C LYS A 84 -4.15 -6.46 -10.15
N PRO A 85 -3.53 -7.47 -10.79
CA PRO A 85 -2.09 -7.64 -10.70
C PRO A 85 -1.37 -6.42 -11.29
N GLY A 86 -0.18 -6.13 -10.76
CA GLY A 86 0.70 -5.11 -11.33
C GLY A 86 1.21 -5.52 -12.71
N ALA A 87 1.59 -4.53 -13.52
CA ALA A 87 2.22 -4.77 -14.81
C ALA A 87 3.58 -5.50 -14.66
N PRO A 88 4.08 -6.15 -15.74
CA PRO A 88 5.43 -6.67 -15.78
C PRO A 88 6.49 -5.62 -15.43
N PHE A 89 7.63 -6.07 -14.94
CA PHE A 89 8.69 -5.15 -14.53
C PHE A 89 9.30 -4.39 -15.70
N ILE A 90 9.48 -3.08 -15.49
CA ILE A 90 10.40 -2.22 -16.22
C ILE A 90 11.58 -1.89 -15.31
N THR A 91 12.58 -1.17 -15.83
CA THR A 91 13.80 -0.83 -15.06
C THR A 91 13.47 -0.18 -13.71
N SER A 92 12.58 0.81 -13.71
CA SER A 92 12.22 1.57 -12.50
C SER A 92 11.42 0.74 -11.50
N THR A 93 10.43 -0.03 -11.96
CA THR A 93 9.59 -0.85 -11.07
C THR A 93 10.35 -2.06 -10.51
N LEU A 94 11.30 -2.62 -11.27
CA LEU A 94 12.22 -3.64 -10.77
C LEU A 94 13.11 -3.09 -9.65
N GLN A 95 13.71 -1.90 -9.86
CA GLN A 95 14.57 -1.26 -8.87
C GLN A 95 13.80 -0.93 -7.58
N GLN A 96 12.59 -0.37 -7.71
CA GLN A 96 11.71 -0.07 -6.58
C GLN A 96 11.32 -1.35 -5.82
N ALA A 97 10.83 -2.38 -6.53
CA ALA A 97 10.42 -3.63 -5.90
C ALA A 97 11.58 -4.35 -5.21
N ALA A 98 12.76 -4.39 -5.82
CA ALA A 98 13.95 -4.99 -5.21
C ALA A 98 14.41 -4.22 -3.96
N SER A 99 14.30 -2.89 -3.96
CA SER A 99 14.59 -2.08 -2.78
C SER A 99 13.61 -2.37 -1.64
N THR A 100 12.30 -2.24 -1.91
CA THR A 100 11.26 -2.38 -0.88
C THR A 100 11.11 -3.82 -0.37
N ARG A 101 11.26 -4.83 -1.24
CA ARG A 101 10.99 -6.23 -0.88
C ARG A 101 12.24 -7.02 -0.50
N LEU A 102 13.41 -6.67 -1.07
CA LEU A 102 14.65 -7.43 -0.88
C LEU A 102 15.78 -6.60 -0.23
N GLY A 103 15.56 -5.31 0.03
CA GLY A 103 16.58 -4.42 0.60
C GLY A 103 17.75 -4.15 -0.34
N PHE A 104 17.61 -4.36 -1.64
CA PHE A 104 18.69 -4.16 -2.60
C PHE A 104 18.73 -2.72 -3.12
N GLY A 105 19.87 -2.05 -2.91
CA GLY A 105 20.13 -0.77 -3.55
C GLY A 105 20.21 -0.90 -5.08
N VAL A 106 19.91 0.19 -5.79
CA VAL A 106 19.82 0.24 -7.27
C VAL A 106 21.03 -0.39 -7.96
N LYS A 107 22.25 -0.07 -7.51
CA LYS A 107 23.50 -0.61 -8.08
C LYS A 107 23.57 -2.14 -7.98
N LYS A 108 23.17 -2.71 -6.84
CA LYS A 108 23.17 -4.16 -6.62
C LYS A 108 22.15 -4.84 -7.51
N THR A 109 20.92 -4.30 -7.58
CA THR A 109 19.84 -4.81 -8.44
C THR A 109 20.28 -4.86 -9.91
N MET A 110 20.83 -3.76 -10.42
CA MET A 110 21.25 -3.70 -11.83
C MET A 110 22.45 -4.60 -12.13
N MET A 111 23.39 -4.76 -11.19
CA MET A 111 24.52 -5.69 -11.34
C MET A 111 24.05 -7.15 -11.42
N MET A 112 23.09 -7.55 -10.59
CA MET A 112 22.55 -8.92 -10.63
C MET A 112 21.69 -9.15 -11.87
N ALA A 113 20.85 -8.18 -12.25
CA ALA A 113 20.05 -8.27 -13.46
C ALA A 113 20.93 -8.37 -14.73
N GLN A 114 22.05 -7.64 -14.79
CA GLN A 114 23.03 -7.80 -15.86
C GLN A 114 23.53 -9.24 -15.97
N ARG A 115 23.95 -9.85 -14.84
CA ARG A 115 24.42 -11.24 -14.81
C ARG A 115 23.32 -12.24 -15.24
N LEU A 116 22.09 -12.02 -14.81
CA LEU A 116 20.96 -12.86 -15.20
C LEU A 116 20.65 -12.74 -16.69
N TYR A 117 20.76 -11.55 -17.27
CA TYR A 117 20.57 -11.32 -18.70
C TYR A 117 21.68 -12.02 -19.52
N GLU A 118 22.94 -11.82 -19.13
CA GLU A 118 24.10 -12.45 -19.80
C GLU A 118 24.09 -13.98 -19.70
N ALA A 119 23.53 -14.53 -18.62
CA ALA A 119 23.32 -15.97 -18.44
C ALA A 119 22.06 -16.50 -19.15
N GLY A 120 21.25 -15.65 -19.80
CA GLY A 120 20.06 -16.06 -20.54
C GLY A 120 18.82 -16.36 -19.67
N HIS A 121 18.77 -15.87 -18.43
CA HIS A 121 17.65 -16.11 -17.51
C HIS A 121 16.52 -15.09 -17.59
N ILE A 122 16.80 -13.87 -18.07
CA ILE A 122 15.82 -12.78 -18.18
C ILE A 122 15.99 -12.01 -19.49
N THR A 123 14.99 -11.21 -19.86
CA THR A 123 15.10 -10.24 -20.97
C THR A 123 15.93 -9.03 -20.56
N TYR A 124 16.21 -8.13 -21.51
CA TYR A 124 17.03 -6.96 -21.28
C TYR A 124 16.45 -6.04 -20.19
N MET A 125 17.23 -5.83 -19.12
CA MET A 125 16.80 -5.18 -17.88
C MET A 125 16.73 -3.65 -17.94
N ARG A 126 17.21 -3.02 -19.02
CA ARG A 126 17.11 -1.57 -19.25
C ARG A 126 16.00 -1.28 -20.27
N THR A 127 14.76 -1.46 -19.83
CA THR A 127 13.53 -1.26 -20.60
C THR A 127 12.58 -0.31 -19.86
N ASP A 128 11.80 0.44 -20.61
CA ASP A 128 10.62 1.20 -20.17
C ASP A 128 9.30 0.56 -20.66
N SER A 129 9.38 -0.53 -21.43
CA SER A 129 8.24 -1.25 -21.99
C SER A 129 7.77 -2.36 -21.07
N THR A 130 6.47 -2.36 -20.80
CA THR A 130 5.75 -3.45 -20.11
C THR A 130 5.25 -4.52 -21.09
N ASN A 131 5.60 -4.42 -22.37
CA ASN A 131 5.13 -5.34 -23.41
C ASN A 131 5.69 -6.75 -23.20
N LEU A 132 4.86 -7.77 -23.46
CA LEU A 132 5.25 -9.17 -23.45
C LEU A 132 5.04 -9.77 -24.84
N SER A 133 5.99 -10.58 -25.30
CA SER A 133 5.81 -11.34 -26.54
C SER A 133 4.69 -12.37 -26.38
N GLN A 134 4.07 -12.75 -27.49
CA GLN A 134 3.01 -13.76 -27.49
C GLN A 134 3.51 -15.09 -26.90
N ASP A 135 4.75 -15.47 -27.17
CA ASP A 135 5.37 -16.68 -26.62
C ASP A 135 5.51 -16.60 -25.10
N ALA A 136 5.94 -15.46 -24.56
CA ALA A 136 6.04 -15.26 -23.11
C ALA A 136 4.66 -15.33 -22.44
N LEU A 137 3.63 -14.74 -23.07
CA LEU A 137 2.25 -14.81 -22.59
C LEU A 137 1.70 -16.23 -22.60
N ASN A 138 1.96 -16.99 -23.66
CA ASN A 138 1.53 -18.39 -23.75
C ASN A 138 2.23 -19.26 -22.70
N MET A 139 3.54 -19.07 -22.53
CA MET A 139 4.34 -19.80 -21.54
C MET A 139 3.85 -19.53 -20.11
N VAL A 140 3.66 -18.26 -19.74
CA VAL A 140 3.21 -17.92 -18.37
C VAL A 140 1.79 -18.39 -18.11
N ARG A 141 0.88 -18.31 -19.09
CA ARG A 141 -0.49 -18.82 -18.95
C ARG A 141 -0.52 -20.34 -18.80
N GLY A 142 0.33 -21.06 -19.54
CA GLY A 142 0.51 -22.50 -19.37
C GLY A 142 0.98 -22.85 -17.96
N TYR A 143 2.05 -22.19 -17.49
CA TYR A 143 2.58 -22.38 -16.14
C TYR A 143 1.53 -22.11 -15.05
N ILE A 144 0.76 -21.03 -15.19
CA ILE A 144 -0.31 -20.67 -14.25
C ILE A 144 -1.40 -21.76 -14.23
N SER A 145 -1.84 -22.24 -15.39
CA SER A 145 -2.83 -23.30 -15.50
C SER A 145 -2.36 -24.59 -14.82
N ASP A 146 -1.09 -24.97 -15.03
CA ASP A 146 -0.52 -26.22 -14.51
C ASP A 146 -0.25 -26.17 -12.99
N LYS A 147 0.17 -25.01 -12.47
CA LYS A 147 0.57 -24.87 -11.05
C LYS A 147 -0.53 -24.37 -10.13
N PHE A 148 -1.44 -23.55 -10.63
CA PHE A 148 -2.47 -22.88 -9.82
C PHE A 148 -3.90 -23.21 -10.28
N GLY A 149 -4.05 -23.89 -11.42
CA GLY A 149 -5.35 -24.29 -11.96
C GLY A 149 -6.05 -23.19 -12.78
N LYS A 150 -7.06 -23.60 -13.56
CA LYS A 150 -7.75 -22.75 -14.55
C LYS A 150 -8.48 -21.53 -13.98
N LYS A 151 -8.77 -21.49 -12.67
CA LYS A 151 -9.54 -20.41 -12.03
C LYS A 151 -8.73 -19.11 -11.85
N ILE A 152 -7.40 -19.18 -11.99
CA ILE A 152 -6.47 -18.05 -11.82
C ILE A 152 -5.94 -17.65 -13.21
N SER A 153 -6.78 -17.38 -14.21
CA SER A 153 -6.28 -16.86 -15.48
C SER A 153 -5.97 -15.37 -15.35
N ALA A 154 -4.68 -15.01 -15.37
CA ALA A 154 -4.24 -13.62 -15.43
C ALA A 154 -4.74 -12.96 -16.73
N GLY A 155 -5.56 -11.92 -16.59
CA GLY A 155 -6.00 -11.05 -17.68
C GLY A 155 -4.84 -10.29 -18.29
#